data_AF-A0AAU7CDB2-F1
#
_entry.id   AF-A0AAU7CDB2-F1
#
_cell.length_a   1.000
_cell.length_b   1.000
_cell.length_c   1.000
_cell.angle_alpha   90.00
_cell.angle_beta   90.00
_cell.angle_gamma   90.00
#
_symmetry.space_group_name_H-M   'P 1'
#
loop_
_entity.id
_entity.type
_entity.pdbx_description
1 polymer ?
#
loop_
_entity_poly.entity_id
_entity_poly.type
_entity_poly.pdbx_seq_one_letter_code
_entity_poly.pdbx_strand_id
1 'polypeptide(L)'
;MSGIWGLIDCRPGVSPRFSSGVTLDLVLERLEAGETPKQLIAALNLTPAGLIAALGHAALGDDQAEGVGLVQSPPSRPWLEPALSDSAWQSLLPAVPRSARLALVAGLFQIHDFWEASHEAAQQADGLGERAVSAYWHGIAHRREPDSGNASYWFRRVGQHSIFEPLAESVRRLLATLPDRSLGDHLLNGNQWNPFGFISLCRDGKPTPALAPLARRLQRREMIALLEATAFAIGFG
;
A
#
# COMPACT_ATOMS: atom_id res chain seq x y z
N MET A 1 3.76 16.18 -10.62
CA MET A 1 2.54 15.51 -11.11
C MET A 1 2.03 14.68 -9.95
N SER A 2 0.76 14.82 -9.56
CA SER A 2 0.19 13.96 -8.51
C SER A 2 0.06 12.55 -9.10
N GLY A 3 0.67 11.56 -8.48
CA GLY A 3 0.53 10.15 -8.87
C GLY A 3 -0.90 9.66 -8.72
N ILE A 4 -1.12 8.34 -8.82
CA ILE A 4 -2.45 7.73 -8.71
C ILE A 4 -3.20 8.17 -7.44
N TRP A 5 -2.49 8.50 -6.35
CA TRP A 5 -3.12 8.91 -5.09
C TRP A 5 -3.95 10.18 -5.23
N GLY A 6 -3.55 11.09 -6.12
CA GLY A 6 -4.25 12.35 -6.39
C GLY A 6 -5.47 12.24 -7.30
N LEU A 7 -5.83 11.04 -7.76
CA LEU A 7 -7.04 10.81 -8.57
C LEU A 7 -8.33 10.90 -7.76
N ILE A 8 -8.24 10.86 -6.43
CA ILE A 8 -9.37 10.95 -5.51
C ILE A 8 -9.22 12.19 -4.64
N ASP A 9 -10.25 13.02 -4.67
CA ASP A 9 -10.39 14.19 -3.82
C ASP A 9 -11.01 13.78 -2.48
N CYS A 10 -10.29 14.08 -1.39
CA CYS A 10 -10.71 13.81 -0.02
C CYS A 10 -10.92 15.13 0.71
N ARG A 11 -12.14 15.36 1.21
CA ARG A 11 -12.47 16.56 1.99
C ARG A 11 -13.18 16.15 3.27
N PRO A 12 -12.93 16.85 4.40
CA PRO A 12 -13.63 16.57 5.65
C PRO A 12 -15.16 16.59 5.48
N GLY A 13 -15.83 15.53 5.93
CA GLY A 13 -17.30 15.42 5.88
C GLY A 13 -17.90 15.13 4.50
N VAL A 14 -17.07 14.86 3.48
CA VAL A 14 -17.52 14.55 2.12
C VAL A 14 -16.96 13.20 1.69
N SER A 15 -17.82 12.33 1.16
CA SER A 15 -17.37 11.03 0.62
C SER A 15 -16.30 11.24 -0.47
N PRO A 16 -15.13 10.57 -0.35
CA PRO A 16 -14.05 10.64 -1.32
C PRO A 16 -14.55 10.36 -2.73
N ARG A 17 -14.04 11.09 -3.73
CA ARG A 17 -14.57 11.01 -5.09
C ARG A 17 -13.55 11.36 -6.16
N PHE A 18 -13.79 10.86 -7.36
CA PHE A 18 -13.09 11.29 -8.57
C PHE A 18 -13.56 12.67 -9.02
N SER A 19 -12.79 13.32 -9.90
CA SER A 19 -13.19 14.58 -10.55
C SER A 19 -14.48 14.46 -11.39
N SER A 20 -14.81 13.24 -11.83
CA SER A 20 -16.06 12.92 -12.52
C SER A 20 -17.29 12.96 -11.60
N GLY A 21 -17.10 13.02 -10.29
CA GLY A 21 -18.16 12.96 -9.28
C GLY A 21 -18.49 11.54 -8.81
N VAL A 22 -17.93 10.49 -9.44
CA VAL A 22 -18.04 9.11 -8.96
C VAL A 22 -17.45 9.02 -7.55
N THR A 23 -18.24 8.54 -6.59
CA THR A 23 -17.80 8.39 -5.19
C THR A 23 -17.11 7.06 -4.96
N LEU A 24 -16.25 7.02 -3.95
CA LEU A 24 -15.62 5.79 -3.49
C LEU A 24 -16.66 4.77 -2.99
N ASP A 25 -17.69 5.24 -2.29
CA ASP A 25 -18.79 4.38 -1.81
C ASP A 25 -19.49 3.67 -2.97
N LEU A 26 -19.78 4.38 -4.07
CA LEU A 26 -20.38 3.77 -5.26
C LEU A 26 -19.48 2.70 -5.88
N VAL A 27 -18.15 2.94 -5.94
CA VAL A 27 -17.21 1.92 -6.44
C VAL A 27 -17.26 0.66 -5.57
N LEU A 28 -17.24 0.82 -4.25
CA LEU A 28 -17.27 -0.30 -3.32
C LEU A 28 -18.61 -1.05 -3.37
N GLU A 29 -19.75 -0.34 -3.42
CA GLU A 29 -21.09 -0.92 -3.53
C GLU A 29 -21.23 -1.78 -4.80
N ARG A 30 -20.66 -1.34 -5.93
CA ARG A 30 -20.71 -2.08 -7.21
C ARG A 30 -19.86 -3.35 -7.15
N LEU A 31 -18.66 -3.28 -6.57
CA LEU A 31 -17.80 -4.45 -6.37
C LEU A 31 -18.46 -5.46 -5.40
N GLU A 32 -19.05 -4.98 -4.31
CA GLU A 32 -19.76 -5.82 -3.34
C GLU A 32 -20.99 -6.51 -3.96
N ALA A 33 -21.67 -5.83 -4.88
CA ALA A 33 -22.74 -6.42 -5.69
C ALA A 33 -22.27 -7.47 -6.72
N GLY A 34 -20.96 -7.75 -6.77
CA GLY A 34 -20.36 -8.77 -7.64
C GLY A 34 -19.99 -8.27 -9.04
N GLU A 35 -20.01 -6.97 -9.29
CA GLU A 35 -19.54 -6.42 -10.56
C GLU A 35 -18.01 -6.61 -10.68
N THR A 36 -17.56 -7.14 -11.80
CA THR A 36 -16.11 -7.33 -12.01
C THR A 36 -15.41 -5.99 -12.22
N PRO A 37 -14.11 -5.87 -11.88
CA PRO A 37 -13.34 -4.66 -12.15
C PRO A 37 -13.44 -4.13 -13.60
N LYS A 38 -13.51 -5.03 -14.58
CA LYS A 38 -13.64 -4.67 -16.00
C LYS A 38 -15.00 -4.08 -16.33
N GLN A 39 -16.08 -4.63 -15.79
CA GLN A 39 -17.44 -4.09 -15.96
C GLN A 39 -17.56 -2.73 -15.26
N LEU A 40 -17.09 -2.63 -14.02
CA LEU A 40 -17.14 -1.41 -13.23
C LEU A 40 -16.40 -0.25 -13.90
N ILE A 41 -15.16 -0.48 -14.36
CA ILE A 41 -14.36 0.56 -15.04
C ILE A 41 -15.09 1.05 -16.30
N ALA A 42 -15.69 0.15 -17.08
CA ALA A 42 -16.45 0.52 -18.26
C ALA A 42 -17.73 1.29 -17.91
N ALA A 43 -18.48 0.84 -16.89
CA ALA A 43 -19.74 1.45 -16.48
C ALA A 43 -19.57 2.84 -15.87
N LEU A 44 -18.52 3.04 -15.07
CA LEU A 44 -18.24 4.29 -14.36
C LEU A 44 -17.26 5.20 -15.11
N ASN A 45 -16.83 4.80 -16.32
CA ASN A 45 -15.81 5.49 -17.13
C ASN A 45 -14.54 5.81 -16.33
N LEU A 46 -14.07 4.84 -15.54
CA LEU A 46 -12.83 4.95 -14.77
C LEU A 46 -11.65 4.42 -15.60
N THR A 47 -10.45 4.51 -15.04
CA THR A 47 -9.24 3.89 -15.59
C THR A 47 -8.72 2.83 -14.61
N PRO A 48 -7.85 1.90 -15.04
CA PRO A 48 -7.17 1.00 -14.11
C PRO A 48 -6.44 1.77 -13.00
N ALA A 49 -5.75 2.87 -13.33
CA ALA A 49 -5.13 3.75 -12.34
C ALA A 49 -6.14 4.33 -11.34
N GLY A 50 -7.32 4.74 -11.82
CA GLY A 50 -8.42 5.20 -10.97
C GLY A 50 -8.93 4.10 -10.03
N LEU A 51 -9.04 2.86 -10.50
CA LEU A 51 -9.43 1.74 -9.64
C LEU A 51 -8.36 1.42 -8.58
N ILE A 52 -7.07 1.46 -8.93
CA ILE A 52 -5.98 1.32 -7.94
C ILE A 52 -6.10 2.41 -6.87
N ALA A 53 -6.35 3.65 -7.28
CA ALA A 53 -6.55 4.77 -6.36
C ALA A 53 -7.77 4.52 -5.45
N ALA A 54 -8.91 4.10 -5.99
CA ALA A 54 -10.11 3.80 -5.19
C ALA A 54 -9.85 2.72 -4.13
N LEU A 55 -9.27 1.59 -4.53
CA LEU A 55 -8.93 0.51 -3.60
C LEU A 55 -7.92 0.98 -2.55
N GLY A 56 -6.92 1.76 -2.97
CA GLY A 56 -5.95 2.40 -2.09
C GLY A 56 -6.59 3.28 -1.01
N HIS A 57 -7.48 4.20 -1.41
CA HIS A 57 -8.21 5.06 -0.48
C HIS A 57 -9.21 4.28 0.40
N ALA A 58 -9.84 3.22 -0.12
CA ALA A 58 -10.75 2.36 0.65
C ALA A 58 -10.05 1.60 1.79
N ALA A 59 -8.78 1.26 1.60
CA ALA A 59 -7.93 0.59 2.58
C ALA A 59 -7.23 1.56 3.54
N LEU A 60 -6.59 2.59 2.98
CA LEU A 60 -5.64 3.43 3.72
C LEU A 60 -6.26 4.75 4.19
N GLY A 61 -7.47 5.09 3.73
CA GLY A 61 -8.21 6.29 4.11
C GLY A 61 -7.57 7.60 3.66
N ASP A 62 -8.18 8.72 4.07
CA ASP A 62 -7.72 10.08 3.76
C ASP A 62 -6.50 10.52 4.60
N ASP A 63 -6.11 11.78 4.48
CA ASP A 63 -4.95 12.33 5.19
C ASP A 63 -5.08 12.36 6.72
N GLN A 64 -6.30 12.20 7.27
CA GLN A 64 -6.53 12.07 8.70
C GLN A 64 -6.51 10.62 9.18
N ALA A 65 -6.63 9.66 8.26
CA ALA A 65 -6.62 8.25 8.58
C ALA A 65 -5.24 7.76 9.06
N GLU A 66 -5.27 6.78 9.96
CA GLU A 66 -4.05 6.09 10.40
C GLU A 66 -3.64 4.96 9.46
N GLY A 67 -4.56 4.49 8.60
CA GLY A 67 -4.36 3.36 7.71
C GLY A 67 -4.54 2.01 8.41
N VAL A 68 -4.05 0.94 7.79
CA VAL A 68 -4.20 -0.43 8.30
C VAL A 68 -3.32 -0.74 9.51
N GLY A 69 -3.72 -1.77 10.27
CA GLY A 69 -3.02 -2.24 11.46
C GLY A 69 -1.57 -2.67 11.20
N LEU A 70 -0.71 -2.48 12.21
CA LEU A 70 0.70 -2.89 12.16
C LEU A 70 0.89 -4.41 12.18
N VAL A 71 -0.08 -5.13 12.72
CA VAL A 71 -0.17 -6.59 12.68
C VAL A 71 -1.34 -6.93 11.76
N GLN A 72 -1.18 -7.97 10.96
CA GLN A 72 -2.25 -8.48 10.11
C GLN A 72 -3.51 -8.79 10.92
N SER A 73 -4.66 -8.63 10.31
CA SER A 73 -5.98 -8.97 10.87
C SER A 73 -6.83 -9.59 9.78
N PRO A 74 -7.98 -10.21 10.09
CA PRO A 74 -8.92 -10.63 9.06
C PRO A 74 -9.33 -9.43 8.17
N PRO A 75 -9.49 -9.62 6.85
CA PRO A 75 -9.95 -8.56 5.95
C PRO A 75 -11.28 -7.97 6.42
N SER A 76 -11.37 -6.63 6.46
CA SER A 76 -12.62 -5.93 6.79
C SER A 76 -13.70 -6.06 5.71
N ARG A 77 -13.29 -6.33 4.47
CA ARG A 77 -14.15 -6.51 3.29
C ARG A 77 -13.73 -7.79 2.56
N PRO A 78 -14.03 -8.98 3.11
CA PRO A 78 -13.60 -10.25 2.53
C PRO A 78 -14.13 -10.46 1.11
N TRP A 79 -15.29 -9.88 0.78
CA TRP A 79 -15.87 -9.92 -0.56
C TRP A 79 -15.03 -9.21 -1.65
N LEU A 80 -14.01 -8.42 -1.30
CA LEU A 80 -13.11 -7.79 -2.27
C LEU A 80 -12.14 -8.79 -2.92
N GLU A 81 -11.87 -9.94 -2.30
CA GLU A 81 -10.82 -10.87 -2.74
C GLU A 81 -10.85 -11.18 -4.25
N PRO A 82 -12.03 -11.48 -4.87
CA PRO A 82 -12.08 -11.77 -6.31
C PRO A 82 -11.67 -10.56 -7.16
N ALA A 83 -12.01 -9.34 -6.75
CA ALA A 83 -11.69 -8.10 -7.46
C ALA A 83 -10.19 -7.74 -7.36
N LEU A 84 -9.49 -8.23 -6.33
CA LEU A 84 -8.06 -7.99 -6.13
C LEU A 84 -7.17 -9.03 -6.83
N SER A 85 -7.73 -10.16 -7.26
CA SER A 85 -6.99 -11.29 -7.82
C SER A 85 -6.21 -11.00 -9.12
N ASP A 86 -5.16 -11.79 -9.38
CA ASP A 86 -4.38 -11.72 -10.64
C ASP A 86 -5.27 -11.90 -11.89
N SER A 87 -6.31 -12.73 -11.82
CA SER A 87 -7.22 -12.95 -12.96
C SER A 87 -8.07 -11.71 -13.28
N ALA A 88 -8.53 -10.98 -12.25
CA ALA A 88 -9.25 -9.72 -12.43
C ALA A 88 -8.34 -8.66 -13.07
N TRP A 89 -7.12 -8.51 -12.56
CA TRP A 89 -6.15 -7.54 -13.11
C TRP A 89 -5.60 -7.97 -14.48
N GLN A 90 -5.45 -9.26 -14.77
CA GLN A 90 -5.05 -9.77 -16.08
C GLN A 90 -6.09 -9.39 -17.16
N SER A 91 -7.37 -9.32 -16.78
CA SER A 91 -8.46 -8.89 -17.65
C SER A 91 -8.44 -7.39 -17.93
N LEU A 92 -7.90 -6.59 -17.01
CA LEU A 92 -7.74 -5.13 -17.14
C LEU A 92 -6.44 -4.74 -17.85
N LEU A 93 -5.36 -5.47 -17.55
CA LEU A 93 -3.98 -5.15 -17.94
C LEU A 93 -3.34 -6.31 -18.70
N PRO A 94 -3.89 -6.73 -19.85
CA PRO A 94 -3.44 -7.95 -20.51
C PRO A 94 -2.01 -7.87 -21.06
N ALA A 95 -1.54 -6.65 -21.35
CA ALA A 95 -0.19 -6.40 -21.86
C ALA A 95 0.88 -6.26 -20.76
N VAL A 96 0.49 -6.11 -19.50
CA VAL A 96 1.44 -5.98 -18.38
C VAL A 96 2.01 -7.37 -18.06
N PRO A 97 3.35 -7.53 -17.95
CA PRO A 97 3.96 -8.79 -17.56
C PRO A 97 3.37 -9.33 -16.27
N ARG A 98 3.12 -10.65 -16.21
CA ARG A 98 2.50 -11.28 -15.03
C ARG A 98 3.26 -11.00 -13.74
N SER A 99 4.59 -10.97 -13.77
CA SER A 99 5.42 -10.67 -12.60
C SER A 99 5.15 -9.27 -12.04
N ALA A 100 5.06 -8.25 -12.90
CA ALA A 100 4.74 -6.88 -12.50
C ALA A 100 3.30 -6.73 -12.00
N ARG A 101 2.36 -7.44 -12.64
CA ARG A 101 0.96 -7.45 -12.20
C ARG A 101 0.76 -8.15 -10.85
N LEU A 102 1.47 -9.26 -10.61
CA LEU A 102 1.47 -9.94 -9.31
C LEU A 102 2.04 -9.03 -8.21
N ALA A 103 3.02 -8.18 -8.51
CA ALA A 103 3.50 -7.18 -7.55
C ALA A 103 2.44 -6.11 -7.20
N LEU A 104 1.65 -5.66 -8.18
CA LEU A 104 0.47 -4.81 -7.91
C LEU A 104 -0.55 -5.53 -7.01
N VAL A 105 -0.89 -6.76 -7.38
CA VAL A 105 -1.86 -7.59 -6.66
C VAL A 105 -1.41 -7.85 -5.23
N ALA A 106 -0.12 -8.10 -5.01
CA ALA A 106 0.46 -8.21 -3.68
C ALA A 106 0.20 -6.94 -2.85
N GLY A 107 0.50 -5.76 -3.39
CA GLY A 107 0.22 -4.49 -2.72
C GLY A 107 -1.25 -4.28 -2.38
N LEU A 108 -2.15 -4.57 -3.32
CA LEU A 108 -3.60 -4.45 -3.12
C LEU A 108 -4.13 -5.41 -2.05
N PHE A 109 -3.71 -6.68 -2.08
CA PHE A 109 -4.07 -7.62 -1.02
C PHE A 109 -3.51 -7.18 0.33
N GLN A 110 -2.26 -6.68 0.35
CA GLN A 110 -1.58 -6.29 1.58
C GLN A 110 -2.28 -5.17 2.32
N ILE A 111 -2.71 -4.13 1.59
CA ILE A 111 -3.43 -2.99 2.19
C ILE A 111 -4.86 -3.35 2.59
N HIS A 112 -5.41 -4.46 2.11
CA HIS A 112 -6.75 -4.95 2.45
C HIS A 112 -6.73 -6.12 3.45
N ASP A 113 -5.59 -6.38 4.09
CA ASP A 113 -5.43 -7.41 5.13
C ASP A 113 -5.53 -8.87 4.62
N PHE A 114 -5.48 -9.10 3.31
CA PHE A 114 -5.36 -10.43 2.71
C PHE A 114 -3.91 -10.90 2.72
N TRP A 115 -3.36 -11.13 3.91
CA TRP A 115 -1.93 -11.40 4.10
C TRP A 115 -1.42 -12.61 3.30
N GLU A 116 -2.13 -13.74 3.33
CA GLU A 116 -1.70 -14.97 2.64
C GLU A 116 -1.65 -14.77 1.12
N ALA A 117 -2.71 -14.20 0.55
CA ALA A 117 -2.78 -13.87 -0.87
C ALA A 117 -1.72 -12.84 -1.29
N SER A 118 -1.45 -11.84 -0.44
CA SER A 118 -0.36 -10.88 -0.67
C SER A 118 1.01 -11.55 -0.67
N HIS A 119 1.27 -12.39 0.34
CA HIS A 119 2.54 -13.09 0.51
C HIS A 119 2.80 -14.02 -0.68
N GLU A 120 1.79 -14.79 -1.10
CA GLU A 120 1.88 -15.67 -2.25
C GLU A 120 2.13 -14.89 -3.56
N ALA A 121 1.39 -13.80 -3.79
CA ALA A 121 1.56 -12.98 -4.98
C ALA A 121 2.97 -12.35 -5.05
N ALA A 122 3.49 -11.86 -3.92
CA ALA A 122 4.86 -11.32 -3.83
C ALA A 122 5.91 -12.41 -4.10
N GLN A 123 5.75 -13.59 -3.50
CA GLN A 123 6.64 -14.75 -3.69
C GLN A 123 6.67 -15.21 -5.16
N GLN A 124 5.51 -15.26 -5.82
CA GLN A 124 5.42 -15.62 -7.23
C GLN A 124 6.04 -14.54 -8.13
N ALA A 125 5.80 -13.25 -7.85
CA ALA A 125 6.41 -12.14 -8.59
C ALA A 125 7.94 -12.18 -8.53
N ASP A 126 8.52 -12.39 -7.34
CA ASP A 126 9.97 -12.55 -7.14
C ASP A 126 10.52 -13.79 -7.89
N GLY A 127 9.80 -14.91 -7.84
CA GLY A 127 10.14 -16.12 -8.59
C GLY A 127 10.14 -15.93 -10.11
N LEU A 128 9.32 -15.00 -10.61
CA LEU A 128 9.26 -14.60 -12.02
C LEU A 128 10.20 -13.43 -12.36
N GLY A 129 11.03 -12.98 -11.42
CA GLY A 129 12.11 -12.02 -11.66
C GLY A 129 11.77 -10.54 -11.43
N GLU A 130 10.54 -10.20 -11.01
CA GLU A 130 10.24 -8.84 -10.53
C GLU A 130 10.72 -8.76 -9.08
N ARG A 131 11.70 -7.90 -8.77
CA ARG A 131 12.30 -7.79 -7.42
C ARG A 131 12.26 -6.40 -6.82
N ALA A 132 11.95 -5.38 -7.62
CA ALA A 132 12.04 -4.00 -7.18
C ALA A 132 10.95 -3.72 -6.15
N VAL A 133 9.71 -4.14 -6.44
CA VAL A 133 8.54 -3.87 -5.59
C VAL A 133 8.03 -5.11 -4.86
N SER A 134 8.14 -6.32 -5.44
CA SER A 134 7.69 -7.57 -4.80
C SER A 134 8.40 -7.86 -3.48
N ALA A 135 9.73 -7.73 -3.43
CA ALA A 135 10.53 -7.94 -2.23
C ALA A 135 10.17 -6.94 -1.12
N TYR A 136 9.75 -5.73 -1.51
CA TYR A 136 9.30 -4.71 -0.57
C TYR A 136 7.95 -5.10 0.05
N TRP A 137 6.95 -5.45 -0.78
CA TRP A 137 5.66 -5.93 -0.29
C TRP A 137 5.82 -7.16 0.62
N HIS A 138 6.74 -8.06 0.28
CA HIS A 138 7.09 -9.22 1.09
C HIS A 138 7.70 -8.83 2.45
N GLY A 139 8.59 -7.84 2.47
CA GLY A 139 9.14 -7.27 3.70
C GLY A 139 8.08 -6.64 4.59
N ILE A 140 7.10 -5.93 4.01
CA ILE A 140 5.94 -5.40 4.74
C ILE A 140 5.07 -6.56 5.27
N ALA A 141 4.85 -7.62 4.49
CA ALA A 141 4.07 -8.78 4.92
C ALA A 141 4.63 -9.43 6.18
N HIS A 142 5.92 -9.74 6.22
CA HIS A 142 6.53 -10.33 7.43
C HIS A 142 6.63 -9.33 8.59
N ARG A 143 6.81 -8.03 8.33
CA ARG A 143 6.73 -7.03 9.40
C ARG A 143 5.35 -7.01 10.06
N ARG A 144 4.29 -7.26 9.27
CA ARG A 144 2.90 -7.41 9.73
C ARG A 144 2.55 -8.81 10.25
N GLU A 145 3.44 -9.79 10.10
CA GLU A 145 3.45 -11.10 10.78
C GLU A 145 4.23 -11.08 12.12
N PRO A 146 4.56 -9.88 12.63
CA PRO A 146 5.66 -9.65 13.58
C PRO A 146 6.95 -10.47 13.43
N ASP A 147 7.32 -10.90 12.22
CA ASP A 147 8.57 -11.62 11.97
C ASP A 147 9.66 -10.67 11.47
N SER A 148 10.39 -10.07 12.42
CA SER A 148 11.49 -9.18 12.10
C SER A 148 12.64 -9.83 11.33
N GLY A 149 12.85 -11.14 11.49
CA GLY A 149 13.96 -11.86 10.89
C GLY A 149 13.74 -11.98 9.40
N ASN A 150 12.54 -12.46 9.02
CA ASN A 150 12.11 -12.52 7.63
C ASN A 150 11.90 -11.13 7.04
N ALA A 151 11.28 -10.19 7.76
CA ALA A 151 11.15 -8.81 7.28
C ALA A 151 12.53 -8.21 6.94
N SER A 152 13.51 -8.34 7.84
CA SER A 152 14.87 -7.85 7.60
C SER A 152 15.56 -8.57 6.44
N TYR A 153 15.32 -9.87 6.26
CA TYR A 153 15.81 -10.62 5.10
C TYR A 153 15.30 -10.03 3.79
N TRP A 154 14.00 -9.78 3.68
CA TRP A 154 13.41 -9.19 2.48
C TRP A 154 13.85 -7.75 2.24
N PHE A 155 13.92 -6.92 3.28
CA PHE A 155 14.43 -5.55 3.14
C PHE A 155 15.91 -5.47 2.76
N ARG A 156 16.73 -6.47 3.10
CA ARG A 156 18.10 -6.58 2.55
C ARG A 156 18.09 -6.85 1.04
N ARG A 157 17.11 -7.61 0.54
CA ARG A 157 16.94 -7.88 -0.90
C ARG A 157 16.43 -6.65 -1.66
N VAL A 158 15.62 -5.81 -1.02
CA VAL A 158 15.19 -4.52 -1.59
C VAL A 158 16.41 -3.62 -1.87
N GLY A 159 17.38 -3.56 -0.94
CA GLY A 159 18.57 -2.73 -1.12
C GLY A 159 18.21 -1.24 -1.20
N GLN A 160 18.58 -0.57 -2.30
CA GLN A 160 18.16 0.81 -2.56
C GLN A 160 16.81 0.84 -3.28
N HIS A 161 15.91 1.71 -2.85
CA HIS A 161 14.60 1.86 -3.48
C HIS A 161 14.27 3.33 -3.73
N SER A 162 13.63 3.61 -4.87
CA SER A 162 13.31 4.97 -5.33
C SER A 162 12.40 5.75 -4.36
N ILE A 163 11.60 5.03 -3.56
CA ILE A 163 10.69 5.67 -2.60
C ILE A 163 11.40 6.14 -1.33
N PHE A 164 12.63 5.71 -1.03
CA PHE A 164 13.23 5.97 0.28
C PHE A 164 13.46 7.45 0.56
N GLU A 165 13.91 8.21 -0.43
CA GLU A 165 14.11 9.66 -0.27
C GLU A 165 12.79 10.44 -0.14
N PRO A 166 11.80 10.31 -1.04
CA PRO A 166 10.54 11.02 -0.89
C PRO A 166 9.76 10.57 0.36
N LEU A 167 9.87 9.29 0.74
CA LEU A 167 9.28 8.79 1.99
C LEU A 167 9.96 9.41 3.22
N ALA A 168 11.29 9.53 3.24
CA ALA A 168 12.00 10.19 4.34
C ALA A 168 11.54 11.63 4.54
N GLU A 169 11.37 12.40 3.46
CA GLU A 169 10.86 13.77 3.53
C GLU A 169 9.45 13.82 4.11
N SER A 170 8.58 12.92 3.66
CA SER A 170 7.22 12.75 4.17
C SER A 170 7.21 12.40 5.67
N VAL A 171 8.08 11.48 6.10
CA VAL A 171 8.25 11.07 7.50
C VAL A 171 8.75 12.21 8.36
N ARG A 172 9.74 13.01 7.91
CA ARG A 172 10.23 14.17 8.65
C ARG A 172 9.12 15.15 9.00
N ARG A 173 8.22 15.43 8.05
CA ARG A 173 7.05 16.29 8.30
C ARG A 173 6.13 15.71 9.39
N LEU A 174 5.93 14.40 9.41
CA LEU A 174 5.12 13.73 10.43
C LEU A 174 5.79 13.74 11.81
N LEU A 175 7.11 13.61 11.87
CA LEU A 175 7.88 13.62 13.13
C LEU A 175 8.09 15.04 13.68
N ALA A 176 8.00 16.07 12.85
CA ALA A 176 8.19 17.46 13.27
C ALA A 176 7.26 17.89 14.42
N THR A 177 6.08 17.26 14.51
CA THR A 177 5.08 17.53 15.56
C THR A 177 5.35 16.83 16.88
N LEU A 178 6.34 15.93 16.96
CA LEU A 178 6.65 15.17 18.17
C LEU A 178 7.71 15.86 19.04
N PRO A 179 7.59 15.81 20.38
CA PRO A 179 8.62 16.38 21.27
C PRO A 179 9.92 15.57 21.24
N ASP A 180 9.84 14.24 21.12
CA ASP A 180 11.00 13.35 21.04
C ASP A 180 11.55 13.31 19.61
N ARG A 181 12.78 13.82 19.45
CA ARG A 181 13.49 13.84 18.16
C ARG A 181 14.30 12.57 17.90
N SER A 182 14.60 11.77 18.92
CA SER A 182 15.46 10.59 18.81
C SER A 182 14.83 9.48 17.96
N LEU A 183 13.50 9.46 17.85
CA LEU A 183 12.78 8.55 16.95
C LEU A 183 13.14 8.79 15.48
N GLY A 184 13.45 10.02 15.09
CA GLY A 184 13.89 10.36 13.74
C GLY A 184 15.21 9.67 13.37
N ASP A 185 16.15 9.60 14.31
CA ASP A 185 17.46 8.97 14.10
C ASP A 185 17.35 7.45 13.89
N HIS A 186 16.29 6.83 14.42
CA HIS A 186 16.02 5.41 14.20
C HIS A 186 15.34 5.17 12.85
N LEU A 187 14.35 6.00 12.50
CA LEU A 187 13.52 5.83 11.31
C LEU A 187 14.16 6.33 10.01
N LEU A 188 15.21 7.13 10.10
CA LEU A 188 15.87 7.76 8.96
C LEU A 188 17.37 7.46 8.97
N ASN A 189 17.92 7.15 7.80
CA ASN A 189 19.36 7.09 7.57
C ASN A 189 19.76 8.25 6.65
N GLY A 190 20.12 9.39 7.25
CA GLY A 190 20.30 10.64 6.53
C GLY A 190 19.01 11.08 5.85
N ASN A 191 19.03 11.23 4.52
CA ASN A 191 17.87 11.60 3.69
C ASN A 191 17.05 10.39 3.21
N GLN A 192 17.32 9.17 3.70
CA GLN A 192 16.63 7.97 3.28
C GLN A 192 15.80 7.35 4.39
N TRP A 193 14.70 6.72 4.00
CA TRP A 193 13.89 5.89 4.89
C TRP A 193 14.70 4.68 5.37
N ASN A 194 14.61 4.38 6.67
CA ASN A 194 15.25 3.21 7.27
C ASN A 194 14.22 2.12 7.57
N PRO A 195 14.02 1.12 6.69
CA PRO A 195 13.07 0.05 6.95
C PRO A 195 13.47 -0.80 8.16
N PHE A 196 14.76 -0.96 8.46
CA PHE A 196 15.23 -1.72 9.61
C PHE A 196 14.91 -1.01 10.93
N GLY A 197 15.02 0.32 10.94
CA GLY A 197 14.56 1.15 12.05
C GLY A 197 13.07 0.97 12.29
N PHE A 198 12.26 0.94 11.22
CA PHE A 198 10.83 0.74 11.36
C PHE A 198 10.46 -0.70 11.78
N ILE A 199 11.19 -1.72 11.31
CA ILE A 199 11.05 -3.09 11.81
C ILE A 199 11.33 -3.14 13.31
N SER A 200 12.39 -2.49 13.79
CA SER A 200 12.71 -2.44 15.22
C SER A 200 11.62 -1.70 16.01
N LEU A 201 11.08 -0.59 15.50
CA LEU A 201 9.95 0.10 16.12
C LEU A 201 8.72 -0.82 16.26
N CYS A 202 8.44 -1.67 15.27
CA CYS A 202 7.31 -2.61 15.32
C CYS A 202 7.57 -3.84 16.21
N ARG A 203 8.81 -4.34 16.27
CA ARG A 203 9.22 -5.51 17.07
C ARG A 203 9.55 -5.18 18.53
N ASP A 204 10.59 -4.36 18.72
CA ASP A 204 11.30 -4.20 20.00
C ASP A 204 10.55 -3.31 20.97
N GLY A 205 9.52 -2.63 20.50
CA GLY A 205 8.53 -2.07 21.37
C GLY A 205 7.23 -1.96 20.61
N LYS A 206 6.45 -3.07 20.51
CA LYS A 206 5.00 -3.07 20.21
C LYS A 206 4.52 -1.67 20.47
N PRO A 207 4.32 -0.82 19.44
CA PRO A 207 4.38 0.61 19.64
C PRO A 207 3.54 0.93 20.84
N THR A 208 4.15 1.59 21.83
CA THR A 208 3.44 1.88 23.07
C THR A 208 2.09 2.49 22.70
N PRO A 209 1.05 2.38 23.52
CA PRO A 209 -0.25 2.96 23.17
C PRO A 209 -0.15 4.43 22.67
N ALA A 210 0.88 5.17 23.13
CA ALA A 210 1.23 6.51 22.64
C ALA A 210 1.85 6.54 21.22
N LEU A 211 2.71 5.59 20.84
CA LEU A 211 3.38 5.54 19.53
C LEU A 211 2.61 4.75 18.47
N ALA A 212 1.65 3.90 18.85
CA ALA A 212 0.89 3.10 17.91
C ALA A 212 0.15 3.91 16.80
N PRO A 213 -0.48 5.05 17.11
CA PRO A 213 -1.06 5.92 16.08
C PRO A 213 -0.03 6.42 15.05
N LEU A 214 1.13 6.85 15.54
CA LEU A 214 2.23 7.33 14.69
C LEU A 214 2.76 6.20 13.80
N ALA A 215 3.03 5.03 14.37
CA ALA A 215 3.54 3.89 13.63
C ALA A 215 2.56 3.45 12.53
N ARG A 216 1.25 3.45 12.78
CA ARG A 216 0.23 3.20 11.74
C ARG A 216 0.31 4.26 10.63
N ARG A 217 0.38 5.55 10.97
CA ARG A 217 0.53 6.63 9.99
C ARG A 217 1.82 6.54 9.16
N LEU A 218 2.92 6.08 9.75
CA LEU A 218 4.17 5.80 9.04
C LEU A 218 3.99 4.64 8.05
N GLN A 219 3.41 3.52 8.50
CA GLN A 219 3.08 2.39 7.62
C GLN A 219 2.16 2.81 6.49
N ARG A 220 1.12 3.62 6.77
CA ARG A 220 0.22 4.17 5.75
C ARG A 220 1.00 4.93 4.67
N ARG A 221 1.90 5.84 5.06
CA ARG A 221 2.71 6.62 4.12
C ARG A 221 3.64 5.74 3.29
N GLU A 222 4.25 4.73 3.91
CA GLU A 222 5.10 3.76 3.22
C GLU A 222 4.30 2.95 2.19
N MET A 223 3.12 2.43 2.58
CA MET A 223 2.24 1.67 1.69
C MET A 223 1.70 2.50 0.53
N ILE A 224 1.33 3.76 0.76
CA ILE A 224 0.93 4.69 -0.32
C ILE A 224 2.09 4.88 -1.30
N ALA A 225 3.27 5.25 -0.80
CA ALA A 225 4.43 5.50 -1.66
C ALA A 225 4.83 4.25 -2.47
N LEU A 226 4.75 3.06 -1.87
CA LEU A 226 5.04 1.81 -2.57
C LEU A 226 3.94 1.43 -3.57
N LEU A 227 2.67 1.68 -3.27
CA LEU A 227 1.57 1.48 -4.21
C LEU A 227 1.70 2.41 -5.42
N GLU A 228 2.06 3.68 -5.22
CA GLU A 228 2.35 4.62 -6.29
C GLU A 228 3.54 4.15 -7.15
N ALA A 229 4.63 3.72 -6.53
CA ALA A 229 5.79 3.18 -7.26
C ALA A 229 5.45 1.91 -8.04
N THR A 230 4.59 1.04 -7.48
CA THR A 230 4.11 -0.18 -8.13
C THR A 230 3.24 0.15 -9.35
N ALA A 231 2.35 1.14 -9.23
CA ALA A 231 1.53 1.62 -10.35
C ALA A 231 2.38 2.32 -11.43
N PHE A 232 3.37 3.12 -11.04
CA PHE A 232 4.33 3.74 -11.96
C PHE A 232 5.08 2.68 -12.78
N ALA A 233 5.55 1.61 -12.14
CA ALA A 233 6.29 0.52 -12.80
C ALA A 233 5.50 -0.23 -13.87
N ILE A 234 4.16 -0.19 -13.81
CA ILE A 234 3.26 -0.78 -14.81
C ILE A 234 2.62 0.25 -15.75
N GLY A 235 3.11 1.51 -15.74
CA GLY A 235 2.75 2.55 -16.71
C GLY A 235 1.74 3.60 -16.23
N PHE A 236 1.49 3.72 -14.93
CA PHE A 236 0.53 4.69 -14.35
C PHE A 236 1.21 5.78 -13.52
N GLY A 237 2.27 6.37 -14.06
CA GLY A 237 3.05 7.44 -13.42
C GLY A 237 2.50 8.86 -13.58
#